data_AF-A0A2D6RL27-F1
#
_entry.id   AF-A0A2D6RL27-F1
#
_cell.length_a   1.000
_cell.length_b   1.000
_cell.length_c   1.000
_cell.angle_alpha   90.00
_cell.angle_beta   90.00
_cell.angle_gamma   90.00
#
_symmetry.space_group_name_H-M   'P 1'
#
loop_
_entity.id
_entity.type
_entity.pdbx_description
1 polymer ?
#
loop_
_entity_poly.entity_id
_entity_poly.type
_entity_poly.pdbx_seq_one_letter_code
_entity_poly.pdbx_strand_id
1 'polypeptide(L)'
;MKRVLDKSLRIGLGVGLLIFSIFSIYSLVVGVSSWYVSGLFLEIVLIVLGVVFLREVFVRGFDFKEKMIDLVISLFLIFFGLFPLGLDYEIFRFLPFAVEISVNPVVLVVVLMAFGAYLIIDEVERIVW
;
A
#
# COMPACT_ATOMS: atom_id res chain seq x y z
N MET A 1 0.53 -25.98 -7.46
CA MET A 1 0.85 -24.61 -7.93
C MET A 1 1.68 -23.90 -6.87
N LYS A 2 2.88 -23.41 -7.20
CA LYS A 2 3.78 -22.71 -6.25
C LYS A 2 3.22 -21.34 -5.88
N ARG A 3 3.38 -20.92 -4.62
CA ARG A 3 3.03 -19.57 -4.15
C ARG A 3 3.84 -18.53 -4.93
N VAL A 4 3.22 -17.41 -5.31
CA VAL A 4 3.92 -16.28 -5.97
C VAL A 4 4.79 -15.50 -4.97
N LEU A 5 4.34 -15.38 -3.71
CA LEU A 5 5.13 -14.90 -2.58
C LEU A 5 5.32 -16.04 -1.56
N ASP A 6 6.56 -16.25 -1.13
CA ASP A 6 6.87 -17.23 -0.07
C ASP A 6 6.50 -16.66 1.31
N LYS A 7 6.28 -17.53 2.31
CA LYS A 7 5.86 -17.12 3.67
C LYS A 7 6.81 -16.10 4.29
N SER A 8 8.11 -16.44 4.25
CA SER A 8 9.18 -15.59 4.76
C SER A 8 9.25 -14.24 4.05
N LEU A 9 8.82 -14.18 2.79
CA LEU A 9 8.80 -12.96 1.99
C LEU A 9 7.65 -12.03 2.41
N ARG A 10 6.45 -12.55 2.74
CA ARG A 10 5.34 -11.73 3.25
C ARG A 10 5.65 -11.11 4.62
N ILE A 11 6.17 -11.90 5.54
CA ILE A 11 6.60 -11.39 6.86
C ILE A 11 7.75 -10.40 6.69
N GLY A 12 8.74 -10.73 5.86
CA GLY A 12 9.87 -9.83 5.58
C GLY A 12 9.43 -8.50 4.98
N LEU A 13 8.47 -8.51 4.04
CA LEU A 13 7.86 -7.31 3.47
C LEU A 13 7.08 -6.53 4.52
N GLY A 14 6.26 -7.19 5.34
CA GLY A 14 5.51 -6.54 6.42
C GLY A 14 6.42 -5.82 7.40
N VAL A 15 7.46 -6.50 7.89
CA VAL A 15 8.46 -5.92 8.80
C VAL A 15 9.23 -4.79 8.12
N GLY A 16 9.65 -4.99 6.87
CA GLY A 16 10.34 -3.95 6.08
C GLY A 16 9.49 -2.70 5.89
N LEU A 17 8.19 -2.85 5.61
CA LEU A 17 7.24 -1.75 5.50
C LEU A 17 7.03 -1.02 6.82
N LEU A 18 6.96 -1.74 7.95
CA LEU A 18 6.86 -1.12 9.28
C LEU A 18 8.10 -0.28 9.59
N ILE A 19 9.30 -0.84 9.37
CA ILE A 19 10.56 -0.14 9.56
C ILE A 19 10.61 1.11 8.67
N PHE A 20 10.36 0.93 7.36
CA PHE A 20 10.33 2.02 6.39
C PHE A 20 9.36 3.13 6.80
N SER A 21 8.17 2.77 7.30
CA SER A 21 7.15 3.73 7.71
C SER A 21 7.57 4.51 8.96
N ILE A 22 8.17 3.84 9.95
CA ILE A 22 8.71 4.50 11.15
C ILE A 22 9.81 5.50 10.78
N PHE A 23 10.75 5.09 9.92
CA PHE A 23 11.80 5.98 9.43
C PHE A 23 11.23 7.16 8.62
N SER A 24 10.20 6.92 7.82
CA SER A 24 9.53 7.96 7.03
C SER A 24 8.82 8.99 7.93
N ILE A 25 8.10 8.54 8.96
CA ILE A 25 7.49 9.44 9.97
C ILE A 25 8.56 10.25 10.68
N TYR A 26 9.65 9.61 11.12
CA TYR A 26 10.77 10.32 11.75
C TYR A 26 11.37 11.39 10.82
N SER A 27 11.63 11.04 9.56
CA SER A 27 12.15 11.98 8.55
C SER A 27 11.21 13.18 8.35
N LEU A 28 9.89 12.94 8.29
CA LEU A 28 8.87 13.99 8.15
C LEU A 28 8.82 14.91 9.39
N VAL A 29 8.87 14.34 10.59
CA VAL A 29 8.83 15.09 11.86
C VAL A 29 10.08 15.96 12.03
N VAL A 30 11.25 15.44 11.69
CA VAL A 30 12.53 16.17 11.81
C VAL A 30 12.74 17.14 10.64
N GLY A 31 11.89 17.10 9.62
CA GLY A 31 11.99 17.98 8.45
C GLY A 31 13.14 17.63 7.51
N VAL A 32 13.62 16.38 7.55
CA VAL A 32 14.65 15.90 6.62
C VAL A 32 13.98 15.64 5.27
N SER A 33 14.29 16.49 4.29
CA SER A 33 13.84 16.30 2.91
C SER A 33 14.53 15.09 2.31
N SER A 34 13.77 14.01 2.20
CA SER A 34 14.22 12.72 1.68
C SER A 34 13.35 12.33 0.50
N TRP A 35 13.96 11.98 -0.63
CA TRP A 35 13.24 11.60 -1.85
C TRP A 35 12.32 10.39 -1.65
N TYR A 36 12.68 9.47 -0.75
CA TYR A 36 11.90 8.27 -0.42
C TYR A 36 10.65 8.57 0.44
N VAL A 37 10.48 9.81 0.91
CA VAL A 37 9.26 10.26 1.61
C VAL A 37 8.47 11.28 0.77
N SER A 38 8.84 11.43 -0.51
CA SER A 38 8.04 12.22 -1.45
C SER A 38 6.68 11.54 -1.70
N GLY A 39 5.62 12.34 -1.86
CA GLY A 39 4.27 11.83 -2.15
C GLY A 39 4.26 10.89 -3.35
N LEU A 40 4.87 11.33 -4.46
CA LEU A 40 5.00 10.55 -5.69
C LEU A 40 5.67 9.19 -5.49
N PHE A 41 6.75 9.10 -4.69
CA PHE A 41 7.38 7.82 -4.39
C PHE A 41 6.43 6.90 -3.62
N LEU A 42 5.78 7.42 -2.58
CA LEU A 42 4.86 6.66 -1.74
C LEU A 42 3.62 6.18 -2.52
N GLU A 43 3.09 7.01 -3.41
CA GLU A 43 2.01 6.65 -4.33
C GLU A 43 2.40 5.50 -5.26
N ILE A 44 3.58 5.57 -5.87
CA ILE A 44 4.09 4.49 -6.72
C ILE A 44 4.27 3.21 -5.91
N VAL A 45 4.80 3.28 -4.69
CA VAL A 45 4.97 2.11 -3.82
C VAL A 45 3.61 1.47 -3.52
N LEU A 46 2.58 2.26 -3.18
CA LEU A 46 1.22 1.76 -2.95
C LEU A 46 0.64 1.07 -4.19
N ILE A 47 0.80 1.66 -5.38
CA ILE A 47 0.33 1.07 -6.64
C ILE A 47 1.03 -0.26 -6.90
N VAL A 48 2.36 -0.30 -6.78
CA VAL A 48 3.15 -1.52 -7.02
C VAL A 48 2.73 -2.63 -6.06
N LEU A 49 2.58 -2.32 -4.76
CA LEU A 49 2.08 -3.27 -3.77
C LEU A 49 0.68 -3.75 -4.14
N GLY A 50 -0.26 -2.83 -4.39
CA GLY A 50 -1.62 -3.17 -4.74
C GLY A 50 -1.71 -4.08 -5.97
N VAL A 51 -0.93 -3.82 -7.03
CA VAL A 51 -0.89 -4.67 -8.24
C VAL A 51 -0.30 -6.06 -7.95
N VAL A 52 0.78 -6.13 -7.17
CA VAL A 52 1.43 -7.41 -6.81
C VAL A 52 0.45 -8.31 -6.04
N PHE A 53 -0.24 -7.74 -5.04
CA PHE A 53 -1.20 -8.49 -4.23
C PHE A 53 -2.49 -8.81 -5.00
N LEU A 54 -2.96 -7.91 -5.87
CA LEU A 54 -4.09 -8.17 -6.76
C LEU A 54 -3.81 -9.37 -7.66
N ARG A 55 -2.60 -9.47 -8.22
CA ARG A 55 -2.17 -10.63 -9.00
C ARG A 55 -2.17 -11.91 -8.16
N GLU A 56 -1.71 -11.85 -6.91
CA GLU A 56 -1.69 -12.99 -5.99
C GLU A 56 -3.10 -13.53 -5.73
N VAL A 57 -4.09 -12.64 -5.59
CA VAL A 57 -5.51 -13.00 -5.46
C VAL A 57 -6.01 -13.78 -6.68
N PHE A 58 -5.78 -13.25 -7.89
CA PHE A 58 -6.26 -13.88 -9.13
C PHE A 58 -5.56 -15.21 -9.45
N VAL A 59 -4.24 -15.31 -9.25
CA VAL A 59 -3.47 -16.52 -9.58
C VAL A 59 -3.83 -17.70 -8.68
N ARG A 60 -4.29 -17.46 -7.45
CA ARG A 60 -4.57 -18.54 -6.47
C ARG A 60 -5.98 -19.13 -6.55
N GLY A 61 -6.84 -18.70 -7.48
CA GLY A 61 -8.25 -19.11 -7.56
C GLY A 61 -9.13 -18.42 -6.51
N PHE A 62 -10.38 -18.10 -6.86
CA PHE A 62 -11.26 -17.26 -6.04
C PHE A 62 -11.95 -18.08 -4.94
N ASP A 63 -11.29 -18.23 -3.79
CA ASP A 63 -11.98 -18.67 -2.57
C ASP A 63 -12.59 -17.44 -1.90
N PHE A 64 -13.88 -17.23 -2.13
CA PHE A 64 -14.56 -15.95 -1.92
C PHE A 64 -14.49 -15.44 -0.47
N LYS A 65 -14.42 -16.34 0.52
CA LYS A 65 -14.43 -15.98 1.94
C LYS A 65 -13.10 -15.41 2.44
N GLU A 66 -11.98 -16.03 2.10
CA GLU A 66 -10.66 -15.59 2.58
C GLU A 66 -10.05 -14.49 1.70
N LYS A 67 -10.34 -14.51 0.39
CA LYS A 67 -9.63 -13.63 -0.56
C LYS A 67 -10.33 -12.32 -0.87
N MET A 68 -11.57 -12.13 -0.39
CA MET A 68 -12.27 -10.85 -0.55
C MET A 68 -11.56 -9.72 0.20
N ILE A 69 -10.99 -10.00 1.37
CA ILE A 69 -10.23 -9.00 2.14
C ILE A 69 -8.94 -8.63 1.39
N ASP A 70 -8.16 -9.63 0.94
CA ASP A 70 -6.95 -9.41 0.14
C ASP A 70 -7.26 -8.61 -1.14
N LEU A 71 -8.40 -8.89 -1.81
CA LEU A 71 -8.85 -8.15 -2.99
C LEU A 71 -9.18 -6.70 -2.66
N VAL A 72 -9.99 -6.46 -1.62
CA VAL A 72 -10.39 -5.12 -1.21
C VAL A 72 -9.18 -4.29 -0.81
N ILE A 73 -8.24 -4.86 -0.06
CA ILE A 73 -7.00 -4.18 0.32
C ILE A 73 -6.17 -3.87 -0.92
N SER A 74 -6.02 -4.81 -1.85
CA SER A 74 -5.26 -4.59 -3.08
C SER A 74 -5.85 -3.45 -3.93
N LEU A 75 -7.16 -3.44 -4.12
CA LEU A 75 -7.87 -2.38 -4.85
C LEU A 75 -7.77 -1.04 -4.13
N PHE A 76 -7.88 -1.05 -2.79
CA PHE A 76 -7.72 0.13 -1.96
C PHE A 76 -6.33 0.75 -2.16
N LEU A 77 -5.25 -0.04 -2.09
CA LEU A 77 -3.87 0.44 -2.30
C LEU A 77 -3.69 1.06 -3.70
N ILE A 78 -4.22 0.41 -4.74
CA ILE A 78 -4.15 0.93 -6.12
C ILE A 78 -4.89 2.26 -6.22
N PHE A 79 -6.12 2.32 -5.70
CA PHE A 79 -6.93 3.53 -5.76
C PHE A 79 -6.27 4.68 -4.99
N PHE A 80 -5.76 4.41 -3.78
CA PHE A 80 -5.14 5.42 -2.93
C PHE A 80 -3.80 5.93 -3.48
N GLY A 81 -3.09 5.14 -4.28
CA GLY A 81 -1.91 5.62 -5.00
C GLY A 81 -2.23 6.33 -6.32
N LEU A 82 -3.27 5.91 -7.05
CA LEU A 82 -3.66 6.54 -8.32
C LEU A 82 -4.46 7.84 -8.15
N PHE A 83 -5.26 7.95 -7.10
CA PHE A 83 -6.12 9.10 -6.87
C PHE A 83 -5.32 10.41 -6.70
N PRO A 84 -4.27 10.48 -5.86
CA PRO A 84 -3.43 11.67 -5.75
C PRO A 84 -2.74 12.01 -7.08
N LEU A 85 -2.15 11.01 -7.76
CA LEU A 85 -1.54 11.20 -9.07
C LEU A 85 -2.55 11.79 -10.08
N GLY A 86 -3.79 11.29 -10.09
CA GLY A 86 -4.81 11.82 -10.98
C GLY A 86 -5.23 13.25 -10.67
N LEU A 87 -5.11 13.69 -9.42
CA LEU A 87 -5.29 15.10 -9.03
C LEU A 87 -4.11 15.94 -9.50
N ASP A 88 -2.87 15.49 -9.25
CA ASP A 88 -1.64 16.21 -9.61
C ASP A 88 -1.44 16.36 -11.12
N TYR A 89 -1.81 15.34 -11.91
CA TYR A 89 -1.76 15.39 -13.38
C TYR A 89 -3.02 15.97 -14.01
N GLU A 90 -3.92 16.54 -13.21
CA GLU A 90 -5.13 17.21 -13.66
C GLU A 90 -6.04 16.31 -14.54
N ILE A 91 -5.96 14.99 -14.34
CA ILE A 91 -6.77 13.98 -15.03
C ILE A 91 -8.26 14.21 -14.69
N PHE A 92 -8.53 14.71 -13.50
CA PHE A 92 -9.87 15.01 -13.00
C PHE A 92 -10.37 16.44 -13.31
N ARG A 93 -9.77 17.15 -14.28
CA ARG A 93 -10.20 18.50 -14.75
C ARG A 93 -11.69 18.62 -15.11
N PHE A 94 -12.35 17.50 -15.38
CA PHE A 94 -13.78 17.46 -15.70
C PHE A 94 -14.69 17.51 -14.45
N LEU A 95 -14.15 17.32 -13.25
CA LEU A 95 -14.93 17.45 -12.02
C LEU A 95 -15.16 18.95 -11.74
N PRO A 96 -16.40 19.39 -11.49
CA PRO A 96 -16.75 20.80 -11.30
C PRO A 96 -16.19 21.40 -10.00
N PHE A 97 -15.62 20.56 -9.14
CA PHE A 97 -14.91 20.99 -7.94
C PHE A 97 -13.41 20.96 -8.27
N ALA A 98 -12.77 22.13 -8.28
CA ALA A 98 -11.31 22.23 -8.25
C ALA A 98 -10.85 21.71 -6.88
N VAL A 99 -10.65 20.40 -6.81
CA VAL A 99 -10.19 19.72 -5.61
C VAL A 99 -8.67 19.89 -5.55
N GLU A 100 -8.20 20.99 -4.97
CA GLU A 100 -6.79 21.19 -4.58
C GLU A 100 -6.45 20.33 -3.36
N ILE A 101 -6.65 19.01 -3.47
CA ILE A 101 -6.22 18.06 -2.43
C ILE A 101 -4.86 17.52 -2.84
N SER A 102 -3.79 18.12 -2.31
CA SER A 102 -2.49 17.45 -2.25
C SER A 102 -2.57 16.39 -1.15
N VAL A 103 -2.37 15.11 -1.49
CA VAL A 103 -2.40 14.07 -0.46
C VAL A 103 -1.18 14.21 0.44
N ASN A 104 -1.43 14.35 1.73
CA ASN A 104 -0.38 14.50 2.72
C ASN A 104 0.48 13.22 2.77
N PRO A 105 1.80 13.30 2.57
CA PRO A 105 2.70 12.14 2.62
C PRO A 105 2.56 11.31 3.91
N VAL A 106 2.22 11.94 5.03
CA VAL A 106 1.94 11.26 6.30
C VAL A 106 0.82 10.22 6.15
N VAL A 107 -0.23 10.53 5.39
CA VAL A 107 -1.36 9.61 5.17
C VAL A 107 -0.90 8.39 4.38
N LEU A 108 -0.10 8.59 3.33
CA LEU A 108 0.44 7.49 2.52
C LEU A 108 1.36 6.58 3.37
N VAL A 109 2.18 7.17 4.24
CA VAL A 109 3.02 6.42 5.19
C VAL A 109 2.17 5.62 6.18
N VAL A 110 1.08 6.20 6.70
CA VAL A 110 0.17 5.49 7.61
C VAL A 110 -0.50 4.31 6.90
N VAL A 111 -0.90 4.47 5.63
CA VAL A 111 -1.46 3.36 4.82
C VAL A 111 -0.43 2.25 4.64
N LEU A 112 0.83 2.59 4.33
CA LEU A 112 1.92 1.61 4.23
C LEU A 112 2.18 0.89 5.55
N MET A 113 2.13 1.61 6.68
CA MET A 113 2.30 1.04 8.00
C MET A 113 1.17 0.06 8.33
N ALA A 114 -0.08 0.45 8.09
CA ALA A 114 -1.25 -0.40 8.31
C ALA A 114 -1.20 -1.65 7.42
N PHE A 115 -0.80 -1.50 6.16
CA PHE A 115 -0.63 -2.63 5.25
C PHE A 115 0.51 -3.56 5.70
N GLY A 116 1.65 -3.01 6.15
CA GLY A 116 2.74 -3.80 6.70
C GLY A 116 2.31 -4.62 7.92
N ALA A 117 1.53 -4.01 8.83
CA ALA A 117 0.94 -4.71 9.98
C ALA A 117 -0.03 -5.82 9.55
N TYR A 118 -0.89 -5.55 8.57
CA TYR A 118 -1.81 -6.54 8.00
C TYR A 118 -1.09 -7.79 7.51
N LEU A 119 0.02 -7.63 6.77
CA LEU A 119 0.79 -8.76 6.24
C LEU A 119 1.37 -9.66 7.35
N ILE A 120 1.79 -9.06 8.46
CA ILE A 120 2.31 -9.81 9.60
C ILE A 120 1.18 -10.55 10.31
N ILE A 121 0.07 -9.86 10.59
CA ILE A 121 -1.07 -10.43 11.32
C ILE A 121 -1.68 -11.58 10.53
N ASP A 122 -1.97 -11.39 9.25
CA ASP A 122 -2.54 -12.42 8.37
C ASP A 122 -1.64 -13.67 8.30
N GLU A 123 -0.31 -13.50 8.23
CA GLU A 123 0.57 -14.66 8.21
C GLU A 123 0.71 -15.32 9.60
N VAL A 124 0.65 -14.57 10.70
CA VAL A 124 0.65 -15.12 12.06
C VAL A 124 -0.63 -15.92 12.33
N GLU A 125 -1.80 -15.39 11.97
CA GLU A 125 -3.07 -16.10 12.12
C GLU A 125 -3.06 -17.44 11.38
N ARG A 126 -2.50 -17.49 10.16
CA ARG A 126 -2.36 -18.72 9.35
C ARG A 126 -1.34 -19.73 9.90
N ILE A 127 -0.53 -19.38 10.88
CA ILE A 127 0.42 -20.28 11.54
C ILE A 127 -0.20 -20.88 12.81
N VAL A 128 -1.00 -20.07 13.51
CA VAL A 128 -1.58 -20.43 14.81
C VAL A 128 -2.81 -21.33 14.66
N TRP A 129 -3.58 -21.17 13.58
CA TRP A 129 -4.80 -21.91 13.27
C TRP A 129 -4.64 -22.79 12.04
#